data_AF-A0A3D5XBP3-F1
#
_entry.id   AF-A0A3D5XBP3-F1
#
_cell.length_a   1.000
_cell.length_b   1.000
_cell.length_c   1.000
_cell.angle_alpha   90.00
_cell.angle_beta   90.00
_cell.angle_gamma   90.00
#
_symmetry.space_group_name_H-M   'P 1'
#
loop_
_entity.id
_entity.type
_entity.pdbx_description
1 polymer ?
#
loop_
_entity_poly.entity_id
_entity_poly.type
_entity_poly.pdbx_seq_one_letter_code
_entity_poly.pdbx_strand_id
1 'polypeptide(L)'
;MKIDRYSVKGNLVDPIERVTRSIVIEVENGVISQITQINSCGGPYILPGFIDSHIHIESSMLIPSRFAEMAVVHGTVAVVAD
;
A
#
# COMPACT_ATOMS: atom_id res chain seq x y z
N MET A 1 18.18 3.53 19.30
CA MET A 1 16.97 3.22 18.51
C MET A 1 17.40 3.13 17.06
N LYS A 2 17.28 1.96 16.41
CA LYS A 2 17.71 1.78 15.02
C LYS A 2 16.69 2.51 14.13
N ILE A 3 17.15 3.36 13.22
CA ILE A 3 16.27 4.02 12.26
C ILE A 3 16.06 3.03 11.11
N ASP A 4 14.82 2.58 10.93
CA ASP A 4 14.47 1.70 9.81
C ASP A 4 14.17 2.57 8.59
N ARG A 5 15.12 2.56 7.63
CA ARG A 5 15.03 3.31 6.37
C ARG A 5 15.20 2.39 5.19
N TYR A 6 14.32 2.51 4.21
CA TYR A 6 14.42 1.81 2.92
C TYR A 6 13.84 2.65 1.79
N SER A 7 14.15 2.27 0.55
CA SER A 7 13.61 2.90 -0.64
C SER A 7 13.00 1.91 -1.61
N VAL A 8 11.97 2.35 -2.33
CA VAL A 8 11.24 1.55 -3.32
C VAL A 8 11.12 2.35 -4.60
N LYS A 9 11.45 1.71 -5.74
CA LYS A 9 11.36 2.31 -7.07
C LYS A 9 10.24 1.65 -7.86
N GLY A 10 9.42 2.44 -8.53
CA GLY A 10 8.31 1.92 -9.33
C GLY A 10 7.47 3.03 -9.97
N ASN A 11 6.42 2.60 -10.66
CA ASN A 11 5.48 3.48 -11.35
C ASN A 11 4.31 3.80 -10.41
N LEU A 12 4.31 4.99 -9.82
CA LEU A 12 3.23 5.43 -8.95
C LEU A 12 1.97 5.71 -9.76
N VAL A 13 0.90 5.01 -9.42
CA VAL A 13 -0.46 5.30 -9.87
C VAL A 13 -1.07 6.30 -8.90
N ASP A 14 -1.28 7.53 -9.36
CA ASP A 14 -1.87 8.60 -8.57
C ASP A 14 -3.35 8.77 -8.91
N PRO A 15 -4.29 8.31 -8.06
CA PRO A 15 -5.72 8.39 -8.36
C PRO A 15 -6.28 9.82 -8.24
N ILE A 16 -5.59 10.71 -7.52
CA ILE A 16 -6.02 12.11 -7.33
C ILE A 16 -5.70 12.89 -8.60
N GLU A 17 -4.44 12.82 -9.03
CA GLU A 17 -3.95 13.53 -10.22
C GLU A 17 -4.26 12.78 -11.53
N ARG A 18 -4.71 11.52 -11.45
CA ARG A 18 -5.01 10.64 -12.60
C ARG A 18 -3.83 10.46 -13.56
N VAL A 19 -2.63 10.37 -13.00
CA VAL A 19 -1.39 10.17 -13.76
C VAL A 19 -0.59 8.99 -13.22
N THR A 20 0.22 8.41 -14.09
CA THR A 20 1.23 7.42 -13.70
C THR A 20 2.62 8.03 -13.91
N ARG A 21 3.44 8.04 -12.85
CA ARG A 21 4.81 8.60 -12.89
C ARG A 21 5.84 7.64 -12.32
N SER A 22 6.99 7.51 -12.97
CA SER A 22 8.12 6.75 -12.42
C SER A 22 8.74 7.51 -11.25
N ILE A 23 8.85 6.86 -10.09
CA ILE A 23 9.31 7.48 -8.85
C ILE A 23 10.25 6.58 -8.04
N VAL A 24 10.89 7.19 -7.04
CA VAL A 24 11.49 6.53 -5.87
C VAL A 24 10.81 7.07 -4.61
N ILE A 25 10.34 6.18 -3.75
CA ILE A 25 9.80 6.47 -2.42
C ILE A 25 10.88 6.17 -1.38
N GLU A 26 11.08 7.08 -0.44
CA GLU A 26 11.90 6.86 0.74
C GLU A 26 11.01 6.76 1.98
N VAL A 27 11.14 5.66 2.72
CA VAL A 27 10.37 5.39 3.93
C VAL A 27 11.31 5.41 5.12
N GLU A 28 10.95 6.15 6.17
CA GLU A 28 11.66 6.23 7.43
C GLU A 28 10.69 5.95 8.57
N ASN A 29 11.02 4.96 9.42
CA ASN A 29 10.21 4.57 10.57
C ASN A 29 8.72 4.29 10.22
N GLY A 30 8.49 3.65 9.07
CA GLY A 30 7.15 3.32 8.57
C GLY A 30 6.38 4.49 7.94
N VAL A 31 6.98 5.67 7.84
CA VAL A 31 6.37 6.87 7.24
C VAL A 31 7.05 7.18 5.92
N ILE A 32 6.26 7.52 4.90
CA ILE A 32 6.80 8.03 3.64
C ILE A 32 7.41 9.41 3.91
N SER A 33 8.74 9.50 3.83
CA SER A 33 9.51 10.72 4.08
C SER A 33 9.64 11.57 2.82
N GLN A 34 9.78 10.93 1.65
CA GLN A 34 10.01 11.61 0.38
C GLN A 34 9.50 10.78 -0.80
N ILE A 35 9.01 11.47 -1.83
CA ILE A 35 8.69 10.89 -3.14
C ILE A 35 9.42 11.72 -4.21
N THR A 36 10.25 11.08 -5.02
CA THR A 36 11.05 11.76 -6.05
C THR A 36 10.73 11.17 -7.43
N GLN A 37 10.35 12.03 -8.37
CA GLN A 37 10.12 11.63 -9.75
C GLN A 37 11.45 11.39 -10.49
N ILE A 38 11.47 10.38 -11.33
CA ILE A 38 12.60 9.98 -12.16
C ILE A 38 12.16 9.76 -13.61
N ASN A 39 13.10 9.74 -14.54
CA ASN A 39 12.78 9.72 -15.98
C ASN A 39 12.08 8.43 -16.44
N SER A 40 12.51 7.27 -15.94
CA SER A 40 11.89 5.99 -16.27
C SER A 40 12.28 4.91 -15.26
N CYS A 41 11.34 4.02 -14.97
CA CYS A 41 11.63 2.75 -14.31
C CYS A 41 10.86 1.59 -14.95
N GLY A 42 11.57 0.50 -15.25
CA GLY A 42 10.96 -0.79 -15.61
C GLY A 42 10.46 -1.57 -14.39
N GLY A 43 9.96 -0.87 -13.37
CA GLY A 43 9.57 -1.43 -12.08
C GLY A 43 8.06 -1.72 -11.97
N PRO A 44 7.62 -2.31 -10.85
CA PRO A 44 6.21 -2.58 -10.59
C PRO A 44 5.40 -1.29 -10.48
N TYR A 45 4.08 -1.42 -10.52
CA TYR A 45 3.18 -0.33 -10.15
C TYR A 45 3.12 -0.20 -8.63
N ILE A 46 3.10 1.04 -8.16
CA ILE A 46 2.97 1.40 -6.75
C ILE A 46 1.66 2.17 -6.61
N LEU A 47 0.86 1.80 -5.62
CA LEU A 47 -0.39 2.46 -5.26
C LEU A 47 -0.55 2.44 -3.73
N PRO A 48 -1.39 3.31 -3.15
CA PRO A 48 -1.84 3.14 -1.77
C PRO A 48 -2.44 1.75 -1.56
N GLY A 49 -2.28 1.20 -0.36
CA GLY A 49 -3.00 -0.02 0.02
C GLY A 49 -4.51 0.19 -0.04
N PHE A 50 -5.25 -0.87 -0.36
CA PHE A 50 -6.70 -0.80 -0.46
C PHE A 50 -7.36 -0.70 0.91
N ILE A 51 -8.44 0.07 0.96
CA ILE A 51 -9.31 0.20 2.13
C ILE A 51 -10.71 -0.28 1.71
N ASP A 52 -11.20 -1.32 2.35
CA ASP A 52 -12.59 -1.76 2.18
C ASP A 52 -13.50 -0.95 3.11
N SER A 53 -14.48 -0.24 2.55
CA SER A 53 -15.27 0.71 3.32
C SER A 53 -16.40 0.07 4.11
N HIS A 54 -16.76 -1.19 3.86
CA HIS A 54 -17.81 -1.88 4.61
C HIS A 54 -17.83 -3.38 4.32
N ILE A 55 -17.53 -4.20 5.34
CA ILE A 55 -17.66 -5.66 5.28
C ILE A 55 -18.15 -6.23 6.61
N HIS A 56 -18.73 -7.43 6.58
CA HIS A 56 -18.92 -8.25 7.78
C HIS A 56 -17.90 -9.41 7.74
N ILE A 57 -16.95 -9.44 8.68
CA ILE A 57 -15.91 -10.49 8.71
C ILE A 57 -16.56 -11.87 8.92
N GLU A 58 -17.64 -11.93 9.67
CA GLU A 58 -18.44 -13.11 9.99
C GLU A 58 -18.94 -13.84 8.74
N SER A 59 -19.23 -13.09 7.67
CA SER A 59 -19.70 -13.66 6.40
C SER A 59 -18.63 -14.51 5.72
N SER A 60 -17.35 -14.30 6.07
CA SER A 60 -16.24 -15.13 5.57
C SER A 60 -16.11 -16.47 6.30
N MET A 61 -16.83 -16.68 7.41
CA MET A 61 -16.67 -17.82 8.32
C MET A 61 -15.23 -17.98 8.87
N LEU A 62 -14.44 -16.89 8.87
CA LEU A 62 -13.10 -16.84 9.43
C LEU A 62 -13.07 -16.01 10.71
N ILE A 63 -12.08 -16.30 11.54
CA ILE A 63 -11.68 -15.38 12.61
C ILE A 63 -10.94 -14.17 12.02
N PRO A 64 -10.99 -12.98 12.65
CA PRO A 64 -10.39 -11.76 12.10
C PRO A 64 -8.91 -11.89 11.71
N SER A 65 -8.11 -12.65 12.46
CA SER A 65 -6.70 -12.87 12.11
C SER A 65 -6.52 -13.64 10.80
N ARG A 66 -7.35 -14.65 10.54
CA ARG A 66 -7.32 -15.42 9.28
C ARG A 66 -7.87 -14.61 8.12
N PHE A 67 -8.90 -13.81 8.36
CA PHE A 67 -9.36 -12.84 7.38
C PHE A 67 -8.23 -11.86 6.99
N ALA A 68 -7.54 -11.27 7.97
CA ALA A 68 -6.44 -10.33 7.72
C ALA A 68 -5.27 -10.95 6.95
N GLU A 69 -4.86 -12.18 7.30
CA GLU A 69 -3.85 -12.94 6.56
C GLU A 69 -4.22 -13.15 5.08
N MET A 70 -5.51 -13.41 4.80
CA MET A 70 -5.99 -13.57 3.43
C MET A 70 -6.18 -12.24 2.69
N ALA A 71 -6.56 -11.17 3.39
CA ALA A 71 -6.80 -9.87 2.80
C ALA A 71 -5.48 -9.17 2.40
N VAL A 72 -4.46 -9.25 3.27
CA VAL A 72 -3.21 -8.50 3.09
C VAL A 72 -2.43 -8.91 1.84
N VAL A 73 -2.49 -10.19 1.44
CA VAL A 73 -1.80 -10.68 0.23
C VAL A 73 -2.41 -10.13 -1.07
N HIS A 74 -3.62 -9.58 -1.00
CA HIS A 74 -4.32 -8.94 -2.11
C HIS A 74 -4.23 -7.39 -2.05
N GLY A 75 -3.47 -6.84 -1.10
CA GLY A 75 -3.21 -5.41 -0.99
C GLY A 75 -4.18 -4.63 -0.10
N THR A 76 -5.14 -5.29 0.55
CA THR A 76 -6.03 -4.65 1.54
C THR A 76 -5.28 -4.42 2.85
N VAL A 77 -5.17 -3.15 3.25
CA VAL A 77 -4.43 -2.74 4.46
C VAL A 77 -5.35 -2.29 5.60
N ALA A 78 -6.61 -1.97 5.29
CA ALA A 78 -7.62 -1.62 6.27
C ALA A 78 -9.02 -2.03 5.79
N VAL A 79 -9.90 -2.29 6.74
CA VAL A 79 -11.32 -2.57 6.50
C VAL A 79 -12.16 -1.85 7.56
N VAL A 80 -13.34 -1.40 7.19
CA VAL A 80 -14.38 -0.99 8.14
C VAL A 80 -15.34 -2.16 8.26
N ALA A 81 -15.39 -2.76 9.44
CA ALA A 81 -16.24 -3.91 9.71
C ALA A 81 -17.18 -3.66 10.89
N ASP A 82 -18.39 -4.20 10.79
CA ASP A 82 -19.45 -4.14 11.79
C ASP A 82 -20.02 -5.53 12.12
#